data_AF-A0AAJ2NU52-F1
#
_entry.id   AF-A0AAJ2NU52-F1
#
_cell.length_a   1.000
_cell.length_b   1.000
_cell.length_c   1.000
_cell.angle_alpha   90.00
_cell.angle_beta   90.00
_cell.angle_gamma   90.00
#
_symmetry.space_group_name_H-M   'P 1'
#
loop_
_entity.id
_entity.type
_entity.pdbx_description
1 polymer ?
#
loop_
_entity_poly.entity_id
_entity_poly.type
_entity_poly.pdbx_seq_one_letter_code
_entity_poly.pdbx_strand_id
1 'polypeptide(L)' 'MKATILKTLKKIELDYNVKILYACESGSRAWDFPSKDSDYDVRFIY' A
#
# COMPACT_ATOMS: atom_id res chain seq x y z
N MET A 1 -1.00 3.26 10.31
CA MET A 1 -0.48 2.66 9.06
C MET A 1 -0.89 3.40 7.80
N LYS A 2 -2.19 3.69 7.58
CA LYS A 2 -2.69 4.41 6.39
C LYS A 2 -1.84 5.63 5.97
N ALA A 3 -1.45 6.48 6.91
CA ALA A 3 -0.60 7.64 6.63
C ALA A 3 0.79 7.26 6.05
N THR A 4 1.41 6.20 6.58
CA THR A 4 2.67 5.64 6.07
C THR A 4 2.50 5.11 4.65
N ILE A 5 1.44 4.33 4.40
CA ILE A 5 1.12 3.80 3.06
C ILE A 5 0.96 4.95 2.05
N LEU A 6 0.16 5.97 2.38
CA LEU A 6 -0.06 7.12 1.51
C LEU A 6 1.23 7.91 1.24
N LYS A 7 2.11 8.05 2.24
CA LYS A 7 3.41 8.70 2.08
C LYS A 7 4.30 7.89 1.13
N THR A 8 4.32 6.56 1.25
CA THR A 8 5.09 5.67 0.38
C THR A 8 4.57 5.71 -1.06
N LEU A 9 3.25 5.66 -1.28
CA LEU A 9 2.66 5.74 -2.62
C LEU A 9 3.02 7.06 -3.30
N LYS A 10 2.91 8.20 -2.60
CA LYS A 10 3.34 9.51 -3.13
C LYS A 10 4.82 9.54 -3.49
N LYS A 11 5.67 8.90 -2.69
CA LYS A 11 7.09 8.79 -2.99
C LYS A 11 7.34 7.97 -4.26
N ILE A 12 6.64 6.84 -4.43
CA ILE A 12 6.73 6.02 -5.64
C ILE A 12 6.30 6.81 -6.89
N GLU A 13 5.20 7.57 -6.82
CA GLU A 13 4.77 8.44 -7.93
C GLU A 13 5.88 9.43 -8.34
N LEU A 14 6.54 10.06 -7.37
CA LEU A 14 7.64 11.00 -7.60
C LEU A 14 8.91 10.32 -8.14
N ASP A 15 9.35 9.24 -7.49
CA ASP A 15 10.61 8.54 -7.80
C ASP A 15 10.58 7.93 -9.21
N TYR A 16 9.41 7.47 -9.67
CA TYR A 16 9.25 6.81 -10.96
C TYR A 16 8.55 7.67 -12.03
N ASN A 17 8.14 8.90 -11.69
CA ASN A 17 7.37 9.80 -12.56
C ASN A 17 6.13 9.12 -13.17
N VAL A 18 5.36 8.43 -12.33
CA VAL A 18 4.10 7.75 -12.69
C VAL A 18 2.96 8.28 -11.84
N LYS A 19 1.72 8.08 -12.27
CA LYS A 19 0.53 8.44 -11.50
C LYS A 19 -0.19 7.17 -11.07
N ILE A 20 -0.33 6.96 -9.77
CA ILE A 20 -1.11 5.83 -9.23
C ILE A 20 -2.59 6.18 -9.34
N LEU A 21 -3.32 5.41 -10.15
CA LEU A 21 -4.76 5.58 -10.39
C LEU A 21 -5.61 4.97 -9.28
N TYR A 22 -5.15 3.85 -8.73
CA TYR A 22 -5.85 3.12 -7.67
C TYR A 22 -4.86 2.33 -6.82
N ALA A 23 -5.12 2.24 -5.53
CA ALA A 23 -4.37 1.39 -4.60
C ALA A 23 -5.31 0.75 -3.58
N CYS A 24 -5.02 -0.48 -3.20
CA CYS A 24 -5.73 -1.19 -2.13
C CYS A 24 -4.75 -1.97 -1.25
N GLU A 25 -5.16 -2.18 0.00
CA GLU A 25 -4.51 -3.16 0.87
C GLU A 25 -4.84 -4.57 0.37
N SER A 26 -3.86 -5.45 0.51
CA SER A 26 -3.94 -6.87 0.22
C SER A 26 -3.26 -7.62 1.38
N GLY A 27 -3.20 -8.95 1.32
CA GLY A 27 -2.56 -9.74 2.36
C GLY A 27 -3.42 -9.93 3.61
N SER A 28 -2.82 -10.47 4.67
CA SER A 28 -3.54 -11.06 5.81
C SER A 28 -4.50 -10.10 6.52
N ARG A 29 -4.18 -8.80 6.55
CA ARG A 29 -5.03 -7.75 7.12
C ARG A 29 -6.28 -7.47 6.31
N ALA A 30 -6.22 -7.64 4.99
CA ALA A 30 -7.39 -7.50 4.12
C ALA A 30 -8.32 -8.72 4.20
N TRP A 31 -7.79 -9.88 4.60
CA TRP A 31 -8.52 -11.15 4.77
C TRP A 31 -8.99 -11.41 6.20
N ASP A 32 -8.85 -10.42 7.09
CA ASP A 32 -9.19 -10.53 8.52
C ASP A 32 -8.51 -11.71 9.24
N PHE A 33 -7.32 -12.09 8.77
CA PHE A 33 -6.48 -13.12 9.36
C PHE A 33 -5.07 -12.62 9.73
N PRO A 34 -4.90 -11.43 10.34
CA PRO A 34 -3.57 -10.94 10.68
C PRO A 34 -3.02 -11.60 11.96
N SER A 35 -1.72 -11.85 11.95
CA SER A 35 -0.93 -12.06 13.17
C SER A 35 -0.44 -10.71 13.73
N LYS A 36 0.08 -10.72 14.96
CA LYS A 36 0.71 -9.53 15.57
C LYS A 36 1.87 -9.00 14.73
N ASP A 37 2.60 -9.89 14.08
CA ASP A 37 3.78 -9.58 13.28
C ASP A 37 3.46 -9.37 11.79
N SER A 38 2.18 -9.42 11.40
CA SER A 38 1.76 -9.15 10.02
C SER A 38 2.04 -7.71 9.62
N ASP A 39 2.68 -7.56 8.47
CA ASP A 39 2.94 -6.31 7.79
C ASP A 39 1.71 -5.85 6.98
N TYR A 40 1.94 -5.02 5.95
CA TYR A 40 0.90 -4.45 5.10
C TYR A 40 1.31 -4.58 3.63
N ASP A 41 0.65 -5.48 2.91
CA ASP A 41 0.77 -5.58 1.46
C ASP A 41 -0.11 -4.53 0.79
N VAL A 42 0.45 -3.74 -0.12
CA VAL A 42 -0.32 -2.78 -0.94
C VAL A 42 -0.12 -3.14 -2.40
N ARG A 43 -1.21 -3.14 -3.17
CA ARG A 43 -1.20 -3.28 -4.64
C ARG A 43 -1.77 -2.01 -5.25
N PHE A 44 -1.27 -1.63 -6.42
CA PHE A 44 -1.70 -0.43 -7.10
C PHE A 44 -1.62 -0.56 -8.62
N ILE A 45 -2.37 0.30 -9.32
CA ILE A 45 -2.37 0.46 -10.78
C ILE A 45 -1.87 1.87 -11.07
N TYR A 46 -0.96 2.00 -12.05
CA TYR A 46 -0.37 3.27 -12.48
C TYR A 46 -0.45 3.43 -14.01
#